data_AF-A0A7J7QHM1-F1
#
_entry.id   AF-A0A7J7QHM1-F1
#
_cell.length_a   1.000
_cell.length_b   1.000
_cell.length_c   1.000
_cell.angle_alpha   90.00
_cell.angle_beta   90.00
_cell.angle_gamma   90.00
#
_symmetry.space_group_name_H-M   'P 1'
#
loop_
_entity.id
_entity.type
_entity.pdbx_description
1 polymer ?
#
loop_
_entity_poly.entity_id
_entity_poly.type
_entity_poly.pdbx_seq_one_letter_code
_entity_poly.pdbx_strand_id
1 'polypeptide(L)'
;MAAPDYSELFGSDELSDLTIVLVEDDTEAVTCRPSYTADSAVSSDDSSQGTPRSPWEAETGWQLAAGELLLRCMYAAQPDVSACSQQLLLQLLLLADRYGVPKVLAAAAAAFAGITAVELQWDTVQALYELPAGFADLDACKGLFAAAAQKLQQELGDLELAWADHQKSQLLLSLPQPVLLQLLQNPATRVASENTVFYTIERWWQSCIESPGIKHIGLQDAKALVELVRVKHCTPLYVTLVMAQSKLAQECFSPEEMAQACTLATAAHSNQSLLVEALVVVWDESKGGRQAA
;
A
#
# COMPACT_ATOMS: atom_id res chain seq x y z
N MET A 1 37.00 18.35 11.58
CA MET A 1 36.43 19.31 12.54
C MET A 1 34.96 19.00 12.66
N ALA A 2 34.45 18.74 13.86
CA ALA A 2 33.02 18.51 14.08
C ALA A 2 32.26 19.83 13.86
N ALA A 3 31.07 19.77 13.27
CA ALA A 3 30.21 20.94 13.16
C ALA A 3 29.75 21.37 14.58
N PRO A 4 29.74 22.67 14.88
CA PRO A 4 29.19 23.16 16.15
C PRO A 4 27.71 22.79 16.28
N ASP A 5 27.30 22.44 17.50
CA ASP A 5 25.92 22.11 17.85
C ASP A 5 25.17 23.39 18.20
N TYR A 6 24.09 23.68 17.48
CA TYR A 6 23.25 24.86 17.69
C TYR A 6 21.86 24.51 18.24
N SER A 7 21.68 23.28 18.72
CA SER A 7 20.39 22.81 19.26
C SER A 7 19.89 23.67 20.45
N GLU A 8 20.78 24.26 21.25
CA GLU A 8 20.42 25.16 22.36
C GLU A 8 19.79 26.48 21.89
N LEU A 9 20.01 26.89 20.64
CA LEU A 9 19.41 28.11 20.08
C LEU A 9 18.00 27.87 19.53
N PHE A 10 17.60 26.61 19.35
CA PHE A 10 16.27 26.26 18.85
C PHE A 10 15.20 26.64 19.89
N GLY A 11 14.33 27.59 19.54
CA GLY A 11 13.29 28.13 20.43
C GLY A 11 13.68 29.43 21.14
N SER A 12 14.85 30.00 20.85
CA SER A 12 15.21 31.36 21.29
C SER A 12 14.55 32.42 20.39
N ASP A 13 13.82 33.35 20.99
CA ASP A 13 13.24 34.51 20.29
C ASP A 13 14.32 35.51 19.83
N GLU A 14 15.55 35.42 20.36
CA GLU A 14 16.58 36.45 20.14
C GLU A 14 17.25 36.39 18.76
N LEU A 15 17.16 35.25 18.07
CA LEU A 15 17.86 35.00 16.80
C LEU A 15 16.97 34.42 15.69
N SER A 16 15.65 34.36 15.91
CA SER A 16 14.71 33.80 14.94
C SER A 16 14.36 34.84 13.86
N ASP A 17 14.94 34.71 12.67
CA ASP A 17 14.65 35.55 11.50
C ASP A 17 13.64 34.93 10.51
N LEU A 18 13.26 33.68 10.74
CA LEU A 18 12.42 32.90 9.85
C LEU A 18 11.27 32.21 10.60
N THR A 19 10.03 32.48 10.19
CA THR A 19 8.83 31.79 10.68
C THR A 19 8.38 30.76 9.64
N ILE A 20 8.40 29.48 10.00
CA ILE A 20 7.82 28.41 9.17
C ILE A 20 6.36 28.23 9.57
N VAL A 21 5.45 28.55 8.65
CA VAL A 21 4.03 28.27 8.84
C VAL A 21 3.72 26.95 8.14
N LEU A 22 3.36 25.94 8.93
CA LEU A 22 2.79 24.70 8.40
C LEU A 22 1.33 25.01 8.07
N VAL A 23 1.04 25.22 6.79
CA VAL A 23 -0.34 25.39 6.30
C VAL A 23 -0.93 23.99 6.16
N GLU A 24 -1.91 23.68 7.00
CA GLU A 24 -2.79 22.54 6.78
C GLU A 24 -3.67 22.88 5.58
N ASP A 25 -3.55 22.11 4.50
CA ASP A 25 -4.42 22.28 3.34
C ASP A 25 -5.84 21.87 3.77
N ASP A 26 -6.65 22.84 4.18
CA ASP A 26 -8.11 22.71 4.28
C ASP A 26 -8.67 22.55 2.86
N THR A 27 -8.42 21.40 2.22
CA THR A 27 -9.10 21.01 0.99
C THR A 27 -10.52 20.53 1.29
N GLU A 28 -11.29 21.34 2.02
CA GLU A 28 -12.69 21.53 1.73
C GLU A 28 -12.84 22.91 1.09
N ALA A 29 -12.80 22.95 -0.25
CA ALA A 29 -13.28 24.10 -0.99
C ALA A 29 -14.79 24.26 -0.77
N VAL A 30 -15.19 24.77 0.40
CA VAL A 30 -16.50 25.37 0.62
C VAL A 30 -16.54 26.59 -0.29
N THR A 31 -17.25 26.45 -1.40
CA THR A 31 -17.54 27.56 -2.30
C THR A 31 -18.38 28.56 -1.51
N CYS A 32 -17.75 29.59 -0.94
CA CYS A 32 -18.46 30.76 -0.46
C CYS A 32 -19.10 31.45 -1.68
N ARG A 33 -20.37 31.13 -1.93
CA ARG A 33 -21.22 32.01 -2.75
C ARG A 33 -21.27 33.37 -2.07
N PRO A 34 -21.00 34.48 -2.77
CA PRO A 34 -21.37 35.80 -2.27
C PRO A 34 -22.89 35.92 -2.38
N SER A 35 -23.62 35.51 -1.34
CA SER A 35 -25.03 35.85 -1.21
C SER A 35 -25.12 37.29 -0.74
N TYR A 36 -25.44 38.18 -1.67
CA TYR A 36 -25.92 39.51 -1.36
C TYR A 36 -27.12 39.43 -0.42
N THR A 37 -27.06 40.29 0.59
CA THR A 37 -28.05 40.55 1.63
C THR A 37 -29.45 40.81 1.07
N ALA A 38 -30.43 40.09 1.58
CA ALA A 38 -31.80 40.58 1.70
C ALA A 38 -32.32 40.18 3.09
N ASP A 39 -32.67 41.20 3.86
CA ASP A 39 -33.24 41.15 5.20
C ASP A 39 -34.38 40.14 5.32
N SER A 40 -34.33 39.31 6.35
CA SER A 40 -35.52 38.82 7.06
C SER A 40 -35.14 38.23 8.41
N ALA A 41 -35.53 38.94 9.46
CA ALA A 41 -35.43 38.52 10.84
C ALA A 41 -36.41 37.38 11.14
N VAL A 42 -35.92 36.22 11.58
CA VAL A 42 -36.72 35.21 12.29
C VAL A 42 -35.86 34.44 13.30
N SER A 43 -36.34 34.50 14.54
CA SER A 43 -36.20 33.59 15.70
C SER A 43 -34.92 32.79 15.93
N SER A 44 -34.32 33.14 17.07
CA SER A 44 -33.53 32.30 17.95
C SER A 44 -34.29 31.03 18.38
N ASP A 45 -33.67 29.87 18.16
CA ASP A 45 -33.75 28.72 19.06
C ASP A 45 -32.41 27.96 18.95
N ASP A 46 -31.54 28.26 19.91
CA ASP A 46 -30.19 27.72 20.07
C ASP A 46 -30.30 26.32 20.70
N SER A 47 -30.31 25.31 19.84
CA SER A 47 -30.04 23.92 20.20
C SER A 47 -28.78 23.51 19.45
N SER A 48 -27.64 23.94 19.97
CA SER A 48 -26.30 23.55 19.55
C SER A 48 -26.09 22.05 19.81
N GLN A 49 -26.68 21.22 18.95
CA GLN A 49 -26.23 19.85 18.73
C GLN A 49 -24.83 19.95 18.13
N GLY A 50 -23.82 19.68 18.97
CA GLY A 50 -22.44 19.56 18.53
C GLY A 50 -22.38 18.57 17.39
N THR A 51 -22.05 19.08 16.20
CA THR A 51 -21.73 18.28 15.04
C THR A 51 -20.66 17.27 15.47
N PRO A 52 -20.86 15.96 15.28
CA PRO A 52 -19.85 14.98 15.64
C PRO A 52 -18.62 15.28 14.78
N ARG A 53 -17.58 15.83 15.41
CA ARG A 53 -16.27 16.05 14.81
C ARG A 53 -15.78 14.73 14.22
N SER A 54 -15.38 14.78 12.95
CA SER A 54 -14.90 13.61 12.24
C SER A 54 -13.61 13.06 12.91
N PRO A 55 -13.41 11.73 12.95
CA PRO A 55 -12.30 11.10 13.67
C PRO A 55 -10.87 11.51 13.25
N TRP A 56 -10.72 12.23 12.13
CA TRP A 56 -9.43 12.67 11.60
C TRP A 56 -8.97 14.05 12.11
N GLU A 57 -9.80 14.83 12.82
CA GLU A 57 -9.36 16.11 13.43
C GLU A 57 -8.34 15.92 14.58
N ALA A 58 -8.05 14.69 15.00
CA ALA A 58 -6.95 14.36 15.91
C ALA A 58 -5.60 14.12 15.18
N GLU A 59 -5.57 14.14 13.85
CA GLU A 59 -4.37 13.87 13.04
C GLU A 59 -3.42 15.07 12.89
N THR A 60 -3.84 16.27 13.26
CA THR A 60 -3.04 17.50 13.14
C THR A 60 -1.85 17.54 14.11
N GLY A 61 -1.98 16.89 15.26
CA GLY A 61 -0.96 16.92 16.32
C GLY A 61 0.37 16.27 15.93
N TRP A 62 0.36 15.21 15.12
CA TRP A 62 1.58 14.48 14.79
C TRP A 62 2.40 15.16 13.68
N GLN A 63 1.76 15.92 12.78
CA GLN A 63 2.46 16.67 11.73
C GLN A 63 3.32 17.78 12.32
N LEU A 64 2.77 18.54 13.27
CA LEU A 64 3.51 19.56 13.99
C LEU A 64 4.68 18.95 14.76
N ALA A 65 4.45 17.84 15.47
CA ALA A 65 5.50 17.13 16.20
C ALA A 65 6.63 16.64 15.28
N ALA A 66 6.31 16.13 14.09
CA ALA A 66 7.30 15.72 13.09
C ALA A 66 8.09 16.91 12.54
N GLY A 67 7.42 18.03 12.27
CA GLY A 67 8.05 19.27 11.81
C GLY A 67 9.00 19.88 12.84
N GLU A 68 8.57 19.97 14.11
CA GLU A 68 9.42 20.42 15.21
C GLU A 68 10.64 19.51 15.38
N LEU A 69 10.44 18.18 15.32
CA LEU A 69 11.52 17.22 15.41
C LEU A 69 12.50 17.36 14.24
N LEU A 70 12.01 17.55 13.01
CA LEU A 70 12.85 17.79 11.84
C LEU A 70 13.76 19.00 12.05
N LEU A 71 13.19 20.12 12.51
CA LEU A 71 13.97 21.34 12.75
C LEU A 71 15.02 21.13 13.83
N ARG A 72 14.68 20.49 14.96
CA ARG A 72 15.67 20.14 15.99
C ARG A 72 16.81 19.30 15.41
N CYS A 73 16.48 18.32 14.58
CA CYS A 73 17.47 17.46 13.92
C CYS A 73 18.31 18.23 12.87
N MET A 74 17.78 19.29 12.26
CA MET A 74 18.52 20.18 11.36
C MET A 74 19.59 21.00 12.10
N TYR A 75 19.36 21.37 13.36
CA TYR A 75 20.35 22.10 14.17
C TYR A 75 21.32 21.18 14.94
N ALA A 76 20.92 19.94 15.23
CA ALA A 76 21.79 18.96 15.88
C ALA A 76 22.94 18.49 14.98
N ALA A 77 24.13 18.31 15.56
CA ALA A 77 25.28 17.72 14.87
C ALA A 77 25.05 16.23 14.56
N GLN A 78 24.40 15.51 15.48
CA GLN A 78 23.98 14.12 15.33
C GLN A 78 22.52 13.99 15.81
N PRO A 79 21.55 13.88 14.90
CA PRO A 79 20.15 13.78 15.29
C PRO A 79 19.88 12.44 15.98
N ASP A 80 19.43 12.48 17.23
CA ASP A 80 18.96 11.31 17.96
C ASP A 80 17.45 11.18 17.81
N VAL A 81 17.03 10.15 17.07
CA VAL A 81 15.62 9.83 16.80
C VAL A 81 15.26 8.43 17.33
N SER A 82 16.13 7.81 18.12
CA SER A 82 15.95 6.43 18.61
C SER A 82 14.74 6.25 19.53
N ALA A 83 14.32 7.30 20.24
CA ALA A 83 13.17 7.28 21.13
C ALA A 83 11.82 7.55 20.43
N CYS A 84 11.83 7.80 19.11
CA CYS A 84 10.62 8.16 18.38
C CYS A 84 9.75 6.93 18.07
N SER A 85 8.43 7.12 17.98
CA SER A 85 7.51 6.08 17.51
C SER A 85 7.73 5.79 16.01
N GLN A 86 7.37 4.58 15.56
CA GLN A 86 7.49 4.19 14.14
C GLN A 86 6.72 5.14 13.21
N GLN A 87 5.52 5.57 13.63
CA GLN A 87 4.72 6.55 12.89
C GLN A 87 5.44 7.91 12.77
N LEU A 88 6.00 8.43 13.87
CA LEU A 88 6.73 9.70 13.84
C LEU A 88 8.00 9.61 12.99
N LEU A 89 8.71 8.48 13.05
CA LEU A 89 9.88 8.21 12.20
C LEU A 89 9.53 8.18 10.72
N LEU A 90 8.41 7.56 10.35
CA LEU A 90 7.95 7.51 8.95
C LEU A 90 7.62 8.91 8.42
N GLN A 91 6.97 9.73 9.24
CA GLN A 91 6.64 11.11 8.88
C GLN A 91 7.88 11.99 8.81
N LEU A 92 8.82 11.80 9.73
CA LEU A 92 10.12 12.46 9.69
C LEU A 92 10.90 12.10 8.42
N LEU A 93 10.84 10.84 7.99
CA LEU A 93 11.46 10.35 6.76
C LEU A 93 10.85 10.99 5.50
N LEU A 94 9.52 11.12 5.44
CA LEU A 94 8.80 11.84 4.39
C LEU A 94 9.17 13.33 4.33
N LEU A 95 9.16 14.02 5.48
CA LEU A 95 9.51 15.44 5.54
C LEU A 95 10.99 15.66 5.20
N ALA A 96 11.89 14.82 5.71
CA ALA A 96 13.32 14.92 5.43
C ALA A 96 13.64 14.77 3.95
N ASP A 97 12.96 13.85 3.24
CA ASP A 97 13.08 13.73 1.78
C ASP A 97 12.53 14.97 1.06
N ARG A 98 11.31 15.39 1.42
CA ARG A 98 10.64 16.56 0.82
C ARG A 98 11.45 17.86 0.94
N TYR A 99 12.10 18.07 2.07
CA TYR A 99 12.94 19.25 2.33
C TYR A 99 14.43 19.04 2.01
N GLY A 100 14.82 17.86 1.51
CA GLY A 100 16.20 17.58 1.11
C GLY A 100 17.20 17.60 2.27
N VAL A 101 16.85 17.00 3.41
CA VAL A 101 17.69 16.93 4.62
C VAL A 101 18.26 15.52 4.82
N PRO A 102 19.31 15.12 4.06
CA PRO A 102 19.78 13.73 4.00
C PRO A 102 20.30 13.20 5.34
N LYS A 103 20.82 14.08 6.23
CA LYS A 103 21.30 13.66 7.55
C LYS A 103 20.18 13.14 8.45
N VAL A 104 18.99 13.74 8.35
CA VAL A 104 17.81 13.35 9.14
C VAL A 104 17.21 12.08 8.56
N LEU A 105 17.14 12.00 7.22
CA LEU A 105 16.73 10.79 6.52
C LEU A 105 17.61 9.59 6.89
N ALA A 106 18.93 9.76 6.89
CA ALA A 106 19.87 8.71 7.28
C ALA A 106 19.69 8.28 8.74
N ALA A 107 19.43 9.22 9.66
CA ALA A 107 19.19 8.91 11.06
C ALA A 107 17.85 8.19 11.30
N ALA A 108 16.78 8.62 10.63
CA ALA A 108 15.48 7.95 10.67
C ALA A 108 15.58 6.53 10.10
N ALA A 109 16.25 6.36 8.96
CA ALA A 109 16.52 5.06 8.35
C ALA A 109 17.37 4.16 9.26
N ALA A 110 18.39 4.71 9.93
CA ALA A 110 19.20 3.97 10.90
C ALA A 110 18.38 3.53 12.13
N ALA A 111 17.46 4.37 12.61
CA ALA A 111 16.56 3.99 13.69
C ALA A 111 15.63 2.83 13.27
N PHE A 112 15.08 2.89 12.05
CA PHE A 112 14.31 1.79 11.48
C PHE A 112 15.12 0.50 11.27
N ALA A 113 16.39 0.60 10.90
CA ALA A 113 17.27 -0.56 10.75
C ALA A 113 17.49 -1.33 12.07
N GLY A 114 17.26 -0.68 13.22
CA GLY A 114 17.26 -1.33 14.52
C GLY A 114 15.99 -2.13 14.84
N ILE A 115 14.91 -1.95 14.07
CA ILE A 115 13.62 -2.59 14.31
C ILE A 115 13.55 -3.91 13.54
N THR A 116 13.30 -5.00 14.24
CA THR A 116 13.15 -6.31 13.59
C THR A 116 11.81 -6.42 12.88
N ALA A 117 11.70 -7.31 11.88
CA ALA A 117 10.42 -7.54 11.18
C ALA A 117 9.27 -7.91 12.14
N VAL A 118 9.56 -8.56 13.27
CA VAL A 118 8.56 -8.96 14.27
C VAL A 118 8.01 -7.76 15.04
N GLU A 119 8.86 -6.78 15.33
CA GLU A 119 8.53 -5.55 16.08
C GLU A 119 7.92 -4.47 15.18
N LEU A 120 8.04 -4.61 13.86
CA LEU A 120 7.48 -3.69 12.90
C LEU A 120 5.94 -3.75 12.95
N GLN A 121 5.33 -2.59 13.19
CA GLN A 121 3.88 -2.46 13.28
C GLN A 121 3.23 -2.55 11.91
N TRP A 122 2.04 -3.16 11.84
CA TRP A 122 1.34 -3.35 10.57
C TRP A 122 0.99 -2.03 9.87
N ASP A 123 0.55 -1.03 10.63
CA ASP A 123 0.24 0.30 10.10
C ASP A 123 1.47 0.96 9.47
N THR A 124 2.66 0.70 10.04
CA THR A 124 3.93 1.17 9.45
C THR A 124 4.24 0.43 8.16
N VAL A 125 3.98 -0.89 8.07
CA VAL A 125 4.14 -1.66 6.83
C VAL A 125 3.24 -1.10 5.73
N GLN A 126 1.95 -0.86 6.02
CA GLN A 126 1.01 -0.29 5.03
C GLN A 126 1.48 1.08 4.56
N ALA A 127 1.79 1.98 5.48
CA ALA A 127 2.22 3.33 5.15
C ALA A 127 3.57 3.37 4.41
N LEU A 128 4.48 2.41 4.65
CA LEU A 128 5.72 2.28 3.88
C LEU A 128 5.49 2.00 2.40
N TYR A 129 4.49 1.19 2.07
CA TYR A 129 4.15 0.87 0.68
C TYR A 129 3.33 1.94 -0.02
N GLU A 130 2.78 2.89 0.73
CA GLU A 130 2.15 4.10 0.19
C GLU A 130 3.16 5.22 -0.08
N LEU A 131 4.42 5.05 0.36
CA LEU A 131 5.48 6.01 0.06
C LEU A 131 5.72 6.12 -1.46
N PRO A 132 6.16 7.30 -1.95
CA PRO A 132 6.58 7.46 -3.34
C PRO A 132 7.62 6.42 -3.74
N ALA A 133 7.53 5.89 -4.97
CA ALA A 133 8.40 4.82 -5.47
C ALA A 133 9.90 5.11 -5.32
N GLY A 134 10.32 6.39 -5.35
CA GLY A 134 11.71 6.79 -5.14
C GLY A 134 12.30 6.37 -3.78
N PHE A 135 11.47 6.17 -2.75
CA PHE A 135 11.94 5.70 -1.45
C PHE A 135 12.46 4.26 -1.46
N ALA A 136 11.92 3.41 -2.33
CA ALA A 136 12.39 2.02 -2.44
C ALA A 136 13.81 1.94 -3.04
N ASP A 137 14.18 2.93 -3.85
CA ASP A 137 15.51 3.02 -4.48
C ASP A 137 16.58 3.59 -3.56
N LEU A 138 16.19 4.31 -2.50
CA LEU A 138 17.13 4.88 -1.53
C LEU A 138 17.81 3.75 -0.73
N ASP A 139 19.15 3.69 -0.81
CA ASP A 139 19.96 2.69 -0.12
C ASP A 139 19.69 2.63 1.39
N ALA A 140 19.43 3.79 2.00
CA ALA A 140 19.11 3.89 3.43
C ALA A 140 17.80 3.16 3.80
N CYS A 141 16.82 3.13 2.90
CA CYS A 141 15.50 2.54 3.14
C CYS A 141 15.42 1.06 2.76
N LYS A 142 16.41 0.49 2.05
CA LYS A 142 16.39 -0.91 1.58
C LYS A 142 16.18 -1.92 2.71
N GLY A 143 16.86 -1.71 3.85
CA GLY A 143 16.69 -2.56 5.02
C GLY A 143 15.27 -2.53 5.59
N LEU A 144 14.64 -1.35 5.59
CA LEU A 144 13.28 -1.16 6.06
C LEU A 144 12.25 -1.84 5.15
N PHE A 145 12.36 -1.66 3.83
CA PHE A 145 11.50 -2.37 2.88
C PHE A 145 11.70 -3.88 2.91
N ALA A 146 12.93 -4.36 3.14
CA ALA A 146 13.19 -5.78 3.33
C ALA A 146 12.52 -6.33 4.61
N ALA A 147 12.57 -5.59 5.72
CA ALA A 147 11.89 -5.95 6.96
C ALA A 147 10.36 -5.93 6.80
N ALA A 148 9.82 -4.94 6.09
CA ALA A 148 8.39 -4.85 5.75
C ALA A 148 7.93 -6.03 4.88
N ALA A 149 8.69 -6.38 3.84
CA ALA A 149 8.42 -7.54 3.00
C ALA A 149 8.50 -8.86 3.79
N GLN A 150 9.44 -8.97 4.73
CA GLN A 150 9.54 -10.13 5.62
C GLN A 150 8.33 -10.23 6.56
N LYS A 151 7.89 -9.11 7.15
CA LYS A 151 6.71 -9.06 8.02
C LYS A 151 5.44 -9.42 7.24
N LEU A 152 5.29 -8.89 6.02
CA LEU A 152 4.23 -9.26 5.08
C LEU A 152 4.22 -10.77 4.82
N GLN A 153 5.38 -11.36 4.53
CA GLN A 153 5.51 -12.80 4.30
C GLN A 153 5.20 -13.64 5.54
N GLN A 154 5.56 -13.18 6.74
CA GLN A 154 5.29 -13.88 7.99
C GLN A 154 3.79 -13.89 8.31
N GLU A 155 3.09 -12.78 8.07
CA GLU A 155 1.68 -12.66 8.43
C GLU A 155 0.75 -13.23 7.37
N LEU A 156 1.03 -12.95 6.08
CA LEU A 156 0.15 -13.23 4.95
C LEU A 156 0.76 -14.18 3.91
N GLY A 157 1.97 -14.70 4.14
CA GLY A 157 2.66 -15.57 3.18
C GLY A 157 2.04 -16.96 3.03
N ASP A 158 1.16 -17.39 3.92
CA ASP A 158 0.34 -18.59 3.73
C ASP A 158 -1.10 -18.15 3.47
N LEU A 159 -1.51 -18.19 2.20
CA LEU A 159 -2.82 -17.65 1.81
C LEU A 159 -3.98 -18.46 2.39
N GLU A 160 -3.81 -19.77 2.59
CA GLU A 160 -4.87 -20.61 3.16
C GLU A 160 -5.13 -20.22 4.61
N LEU A 161 -4.07 -20.02 5.40
CA LEU A 161 -4.18 -19.56 6.78
C LEU A 161 -4.68 -18.11 6.87
N ALA A 162 -4.23 -17.24 5.95
CA ALA A 162 -4.67 -15.86 5.91
C ALA A 162 -6.18 -15.74 5.60
N TRP A 163 -6.72 -16.60 4.72
CA TRP A 163 -8.16 -16.64 4.43
C TRP A 163 -8.99 -17.34 5.52
N ALA A 164 -8.39 -18.28 6.27
CA ALA A 164 -9.05 -18.93 7.40
C ALA A 164 -9.22 -17.98 8.60
N ASP A 165 -8.33 -17.00 8.76
CA ASP A 165 -8.39 -15.98 9.80
C ASP A 165 -9.10 -14.71 9.30
N HIS A 166 -10.18 -14.31 9.96
CA HIS A 166 -10.96 -13.15 9.54
C HIS A 166 -10.15 -11.84 9.56
N GLN A 167 -9.32 -11.62 10.57
CA GLN A 167 -8.52 -10.40 10.67
C GLN A 167 -7.48 -10.35 9.55
N LYS A 168 -6.78 -11.45 9.30
CA LYS A 168 -5.80 -11.53 8.20
C LYS A 168 -6.44 -11.39 6.83
N SER A 169 -7.64 -11.92 6.62
CA SER A 169 -8.39 -11.70 5.38
C SER A 169 -8.72 -10.23 5.16
N GLN A 170 -9.09 -9.48 6.20
CA GLN A 170 -9.31 -8.04 6.08
C GLN A 170 -8.01 -7.29 5.77
N LEU A 171 -6.91 -7.68 6.42
CA LEU A 171 -5.59 -7.10 6.12
C LEU A 171 -5.21 -7.33 4.65
N LEU A 172 -5.39 -8.55 4.14
CA LEU A 172 -5.12 -8.91 2.75
C LEU A 172 -5.95 -8.09 1.76
N LEU A 173 -7.24 -7.86 2.07
CA LEU A 173 -8.15 -7.04 1.26
C LEU A 173 -7.81 -5.55 1.30
N SER A 174 -7.21 -5.08 2.40
CA SER A 174 -6.79 -3.68 2.57
C SER A 174 -5.44 -3.36 1.92
N LEU A 175 -4.71 -4.36 1.40
CA LEU A 175 -3.38 -4.14 0.84
C LEU A 175 -3.43 -3.24 -0.41
N PRO A 176 -2.49 -2.29 -0.55
CA PRO A 176 -2.27 -1.62 -1.82
C PRO A 176 -1.82 -2.63 -2.89
N GLN A 177 -2.19 -2.39 -4.15
CA GLN A 177 -1.84 -3.27 -5.27
C GLN A 177 -0.35 -3.67 -5.34
N PRO A 178 0.63 -2.76 -5.22
CA PRO A 178 2.05 -3.15 -5.34
C PRO A 178 2.47 -4.13 -4.24
N VAL A 179 1.83 -4.06 -3.06
CA VAL A 179 2.10 -4.96 -1.93
C VAL A 179 1.56 -6.35 -2.21
N LEU A 180 0.32 -6.42 -2.71
CA LEU A 180 -0.28 -7.69 -3.10
C LEU A 180 0.50 -8.32 -4.25
N LEU A 181 0.94 -7.53 -5.23
CA LEU A 181 1.78 -8.00 -6.33
C LEU A 181 3.09 -8.58 -5.80
N GLN A 182 3.79 -7.87 -4.90
CA GLN A 182 5.02 -8.36 -4.28
C GLN A 182 4.81 -9.66 -3.49
N LEU A 183 3.72 -9.75 -2.71
CA LEU A 183 3.35 -10.95 -1.96
C LEU A 183 3.16 -12.15 -2.90
N LEU A 184 2.43 -11.98 -4.00
CA LEU A 184 2.13 -13.05 -4.94
C LEU A 184 3.32 -13.42 -5.85
N GLN A 185 4.23 -12.48 -6.12
CA GLN A 185 5.47 -12.76 -6.85
C GLN A 185 6.52 -13.48 -5.99
N ASN A 186 6.42 -13.40 -4.66
CA ASN A 186 7.39 -14.01 -3.76
C ASN A 186 7.29 -15.55 -3.80
N PRO A 187 8.37 -16.27 -4.17
CA PRO A 187 8.36 -17.74 -4.22
C PRO A 187 8.18 -18.40 -2.85
N ALA A 188 8.37 -17.66 -1.74
CA ALA A 188 8.11 -18.16 -0.40
C ALA A 188 6.61 -18.18 -0.05
N THR A 189 5.75 -17.58 -0.89
CA THR A 189 4.30 -17.56 -0.68
C THR A 189 3.73 -18.94 -0.89
N ARG A 190 3.15 -19.48 0.18
CA ARG A 190 2.57 -20.81 0.26
C ARG A 190 1.10 -20.72 -0.10
N VAL A 191 0.73 -21.52 -1.09
CA VAL A 191 -0.65 -21.68 -1.55
C VAL A 191 -0.89 -23.17 -1.73
N ALA A 192 -2.05 -23.67 -1.31
CA ALA A 192 -2.38 -25.07 -1.55
C ALA A 192 -2.73 -25.31 -3.03
N SER A 193 -3.22 -24.27 -3.71
CA SER A 193 -3.55 -24.30 -5.14
C SER A 193 -3.52 -22.90 -5.75
N GLU A 194 -3.31 -22.82 -7.06
CA GLU A 194 -3.47 -21.55 -7.81
C GLU A 194 -4.91 -21.03 -7.79
N ASN A 195 -5.90 -21.86 -7.47
CA ASN A 195 -7.28 -21.40 -7.26
C ASN A 195 -7.33 -20.34 -6.15
N THR A 196 -6.54 -20.52 -5.09
CA THR A 196 -6.47 -19.58 -3.96
C THR A 196 -5.83 -18.27 -4.37
N VAL A 197 -4.85 -18.29 -5.27
CA VAL A 197 -4.22 -17.08 -5.82
C VAL A 197 -5.25 -16.28 -6.61
N PHE A 198 -5.96 -16.92 -7.55
CA PHE A 198 -7.02 -16.25 -8.33
C PHE A 198 -8.13 -15.72 -7.42
N TYR A 199 -8.61 -16.55 -6.49
CA TYR A 199 -9.62 -16.15 -5.50
C TYR A 199 -9.19 -14.91 -4.71
N THR A 200 -7.92 -14.85 -4.29
CA THR A 200 -7.36 -13.72 -3.55
C THR A 200 -7.45 -12.43 -4.36
N ILE A 201 -7.02 -12.48 -5.61
CA ILE A 201 -7.02 -11.32 -6.52
C ILE A 201 -8.45 -10.86 -6.81
N GLU A 202 -9.36 -11.81 -7.06
CA GLU A 202 -10.77 -11.49 -7.31
C GLU A 202 -11.42 -10.81 -6.10
N ARG A 203 -11.20 -11.34 -4.90
CA ARG A 203 -11.77 -10.76 -3.67
C ARG A 203 -11.20 -9.39 -3.37
N TRP A 204 -9.90 -9.21 -3.54
CA TRP A 204 -9.26 -7.90 -3.40
C TRP A 204 -9.83 -6.90 -4.41
N TRP A 205 -9.96 -7.28 -5.69
CA TRP A 205 -10.52 -6.39 -6.71
C TRP A 205 -11.99 -6.02 -6.42
N GLN A 206 -12.79 -6.98 -5.95
CA GLN A 206 -14.16 -6.73 -5.49
C GLN A 206 -14.20 -5.73 -4.33
N SER A 207 -13.37 -5.89 -3.31
CA SER A 207 -13.35 -4.96 -2.16
C SER A 207 -12.96 -3.55 -2.56
N CYS A 208 -12.09 -3.40 -3.57
CA CYS A 208 -11.71 -2.09 -4.10
C CYS A 208 -12.84 -1.41 -4.87
N ILE A 209 -13.71 -2.18 -5.56
CA ILE A 209 -14.88 -1.63 -6.27
C ILE A 209 -16.00 -1.26 -5.28
N GLU A 210 -16.17 -2.05 -4.23
CA GLU A 210 -17.25 -1.89 -3.25
C GLU A 210 -16.99 -0.76 -2.24
N SER A 211 -15.72 -0.39 -2.03
CA SER A 211 -15.32 0.63 -1.05
C SER A 211 -15.32 2.04 -1.65
N PRO A 212 -16.28 2.93 -1.32
CA PRO A 212 -16.45 4.23 -1.98
C PRO A 212 -15.38 5.30 -1.64
N GLY A 213 -14.33 4.96 -0.89
CA GLY A 213 -13.29 5.89 -0.45
C GLY A 213 -11.87 5.55 -0.89
N ILE A 214 -11.65 4.38 -1.48
CA ILE A 214 -10.31 3.97 -1.93
C ILE A 214 -10.08 4.50 -3.34
N LYS A 215 -8.87 5.01 -3.62
CA LYS A 215 -8.45 5.42 -4.98
C LYS A 215 -8.93 4.37 -5.97
N HIS A 216 -9.66 4.78 -7.00
CA HIS A 216 -10.18 3.88 -8.03
C HIS A 216 -9.04 3.05 -8.62
N ILE A 217 -8.94 1.79 -8.19
CA ILE A 217 -7.99 0.83 -8.73
C ILE A 217 -8.48 0.47 -10.12
N GLY A 218 -7.60 0.65 -11.10
CA GLY A 218 -7.93 0.41 -12.50
C GLY A 218 -8.06 -1.09 -12.77
N LEU A 219 -8.82 -1.44 -13.81
CA LEU A 219 -8.80 -2.80 -14.34
C LEU A 219 -7.37 -3.25 -14.73
N GLN A 220 -6.49 -2.30 -15.10
CA GLN A 220 -5.09 -2.57 -15.43
C GLN A 220 -4.29 -3.11 -14.24
N ASP A 221 -4.54 -2.57 -13.04
CA ASP A 221 -3.87 -2.99 -11.82
C ASP A 221 -4.26 -4.43 -11.45
N ALA A 222 -5.55 -4.76 -11.62
CA ALA A 222 -6.07 -6.10 -11.44
C ALA A 222 -5.52 -7.07 -12.51
N LYS A 223 -5.39 -6.63 -13.78
CA LYS A 223 -4.78 -7.43 -14.85
C LYS A 223 -3.35 -7.82 -14.53
N ALA A 224 -2.52 -6.89 -14.04
CA ALA A 224 -1.14 -7.19 -13.64
C ALA A 224 -1.06 -8.28 -12.55
N LEU A 225 -2.02 -8.30 -11.62
CA LEU A 225 -2.12 -9.37 -10.62
C LEU A 225 -2.57 -10.70 -11.25
N VAL A 226 -3.60 -10.67 -12.11
CA VAL A 226 -4.14 -11.85 -12.78
C VAL A 226 -3.10 -12.53 -13.69
N GLU A 227 -2.16 -11.77 -14.26
CA GLU A 227 -1.04 -12.31 -15.03
C GLU A 227 -0.12 -13.24 -14.21
N LEU A 228 -0.09 -13.10 -12.88
CA LEU A 228 0.64 -14.00 -11.99
C LEU A 228 -0.01 -15.38 -11.85
N VAL A 229 -1.31 -15.49 -12.12
CA VAL A 229 -2.07 -16.73 -11.96
C VAL A 229 -1.65 -17.73 -13.02
N ARG A 230 -1.13 -18.87 -12.58
CA ARG A 230 -0.75 -19.94 -13.49
C ARG A 230 -1.97 -20.80 -13.77
N VAL A 231 -2.85 -20.31 -14.65
CA VAL A 231 -4.17 -20.94 -14.93
C VAL A 231 -4.07 -22.44 -15.25
N LYS A 232 -2.97 -22.89 -15.87
CA LYS A 232 -2.68 -24.32 -16.12
C LYS A 232 -2.58 -25.22 -14.87
N HIS A 233 -2.35 -24.62 -13.71
CA HIS A 233 -2.29 -25.29 -12.41
C HIS A 233 -3.55 -25.06 -11.56
N CYS A 234 -4.53 -24.30 -12.06
CA CYS A 234 -5.86 -24.27 -11.47
C CYS A 234 -6.58 -25.61 -11.72
N THR A 235 -7.51 -25.98 -10.84
CA THR A 235 -8.29 -27.21 -11.06
C THR A 235 -9.28 -27.02 -12.21
N PRO A 236 -9.53 -28.03 -13.07
CA PRO A 236 -10.42 -27.88 -14.23
C PRO A 236 -11.84 -27.41 -13.86
N LEU A 237 -12.38 -27.92 -12.75
CA LEU A 237 -13.69 -27.51 -12.24
C LEU A 237 -13.70 -26.05 -11.80
N TYR A 238 -12.61 -25.56 -11.22
CA TYR A 238 -12.51 -24.16 -10.80
C TYR A 238 -12.49 -23.22 -12.01
N VAL A 239 -11.70 -23.54 -13.04
CA VAL A 239 -11.65 -22.74 -14.28
C VAL A 239 -13.02 -22.67 -14.95
N THR A 240 -13.70 -23.82 -15.08
CA THR A 240 -14.97 -23.92 -15.82
C THR A 240 -16.17 -23.37 -15.07
N LEU A 241 -16.20 -23.49 -13.74
CA LEU A 241 -17.37 -23.09 -12.95
C LEU A 241 -17.18 -21.73 -12.29
N VAL A 242 -16.01 -21.46 -11.72
CA VAL A 242 -15.75 -20.25 -10.93
C VAL A 242 -15.20 -19.15 -11.82
N MET A 243 -14.06 -19.38 -12.50
CA MET A 243 -13.44 -18.34 -13.34
C MET A 243 -14.37 -17.94 -14.49
N ALA A 244 -15.07 -18.87 -15.14
CA ALA A 244 -16.01 -18.52 -16.21
C ALA A 244 -17.14 -17.56 -15.79
N GLN A 245 -17.50 -17.54 -14.50
CA GLN A 245 -18.53 -16.65 -13.94
C GLN A 245 -17.94 -15.36 -13.35
N SER A 246 -16.63 -15.31 -13.13
CA SER A 246 -15.94 -14.16 -12.60
C SER A 246 -15.89 -13.03 -13.62
N LYS A 247 -16.38 -11.85 -13.25
CA LYS A 247 -16.24 -10.64 -14.07
C LYS A 247 -14.77 -10.32 -14.32
N LEU A 248 -13.90 -10.53 -13.33
CA LEU A 248 -12.47 -10.28 -13.47
C LEU A 248 -11.85 -11.18 -14.54
N ALA A 249 -12.15 -12.48 -14.49
CA ALA A 249 -11.64 -13.42 -15.49
C ALA A 249 -12.16 -13.10 -16.90
N GLN A 250 -13.44 -12.74 -17.05
CA GLN A 250 -14.02 -12.37 -18.35
C GLN A 250 -13.34 -11.14 -18.97
N GLU A 251 -12.85 -10.21 -18.15
CA GLU A 251 -12.14 -9.00 -18.60
C GLU A 251 -10.63 -9.25 -18.87
N CYS A 252 -10.07 -10.33 -18.30
CA CYS A 252 -8.64 -10.64 -18.35
C CYS A 252 -8.28 -11.79 -19.30
N PHE A 253 -9.20 -12.72 -19.55
CA PHE A 253 -8.97 -13.92 -20.36
C PHE A 253 -9.99 -14.03 -21.48
N SER A 254 -9.54 -14.44 -22.66
CA SER A 254 -10.47 -14.83 -23.71
C SER A 254 -11.16 -16.16 -23.36
N PRO A 255 -12.37 -16.42 -23.88
CA PRO A 255 -13.03 -17.71 -23.72
C PRO A 255 -12.17 -18.89 -24.23
N GLU A 256 -11.40 -18.66 -25.30
CA GLU A 256 -10.49 -19.65 -25.86
C GLU A 256 -9.33 -19.98 -24.90
N GLU A 257 -8.74 -18.96 -24.26
CA GLU A 257 -7.72 -19.14 -23.22
C GLU A 257 -8.29 -19.93 -22.03
N MET A 258 -9.49 -19.63 -21.55
CA MET A 258 -10.09 -20.40 -20.46
C MET A 258 -10.34 -21.86 -20.86
N ALA A 259 -10.83 -22.11 -22.08
CA ALA A 259 -11.08 -23.46 -22.58
C ALA A 259 -9.79 -24.27 -22.72
N GLN A 260 -8.75 -23.69 -23.33
CA GLN A 260 -7.44 -24.34 -23.48
C GLN A 260 -6.79 -24.60 -22.11
N ALA A 261 -6.88 -23.66 -21.17
CA ALA A 261 -6.35 -23.87 -19.82
C ALA A 261 -7.08 -24.99 -19.08
N CYS A 262 -8.40 -25.11 -19.27
CA CYS A 262 -9.18 -26.24 -18.74
C CYS A 262 -8.73 -27.58 -19.34
N THR A 263 -8.53 -27.64 -20.66
CA THR A 263 -8.02 -28.86 -21.32
C THR A 263 -6.63 -29.24 -20.79
N LEU A 264 -5.73 -28.26 -20.66
CA LEU A 264 -4.39 -28.44 -20.09
C LEU A 264 -4.42 -28.93 -18.65
N ALA A 265 -5.22 -28.29 -17.80
CA ALA A 265 -5.41 -28.70 -16.43
C ALA A 265 -5.96 -30.14 -16.38
N THR A 266 -6.94 -30.48 -17.21
CA THR A 266 -7.51 -31.84 -17.25
C THR A 266 -6.47 -32.89 -17.68
N ALA A 267 -5.66 -32.58 -18.69
CA ALA A 267 -4.59 -33.45 -19.18
C ALA A 267 -3.46 -33.64 -18.15
N ALA A 268 -3.11 -32.58 -17.40
CA ALA A 268 -2.11 -32.66 -16.34
C ALA A 268 -2.52 -33.61 -15.20
N HIS A 269 -3.83 -33.68 -14.90
CA HIS A 269 -4.36 -34.56 -13.87
C HIS A 269 -4.57 -36.01 -14.36
N SER A 270 -4.59 -36.26 -15.67
CA SER A 270 -4.85 -37.59 -16.25
C SER A 270 -3.58 -38.43 -16.52
N ASN A 271 -2.40 -38.01 -16.02
CA ASN A 271 -1.08 -38.63 -16.29
C ASN A 271 -0.70 -38.70 -17.78
N GLN A 272 -1.29 -37.86 -18.64
CA GLN A 272 -0.98 -37.83 -20.07
C GLN A 272 0.11 -36.79 -20.40
N SER A 273 1.34 -37.03 -19.94
CA SER A 273 2.46 -36.07 -20.07
C SER A 273 2.73 -35.58 -21.50
N LEU A 274 2.63 -36.48 -22.49
CA LEU A 274 2.86 -36.14 -23.91
C LEU A 274 1.82 -35.16 -24.48
N LEU A 275 0.57 -35.21 -24.01
CA LEU A 275 -0.46 -34.26 -24.45
C LEU A 275 -0.27 -32.89 -23.80
N VAL A 276 0.20 -32.86 -22.55
CA VAL A 276 0.49 -31.61 -21.83
C VAL A 276 1.62 -30.85 -22.54
N GLU A 277 2.71 -31.52 -22.91
CA GLU A 277 3.83 -30.87 -23.62
C GLU A 277 3.39 -30.25 -24.95
N ALA A 278 2.61 -30.98 -25.75
CA ALA A 278 2.11 -30.48 -27.03
C ALA A 278 1.19 -29.26 -26.88
N LEU A 279 0.31 -29.27 -25.87
CA LEU A 279 -0.63 -28.18 -25.63
C LEU A 279 0.04 -26.94 -25.03
N VAL A 280 1.11 -27.10 -24.23
CA VAL A 280 1.86 -25.97 -23.67
C VAL A 280 2.54 -25.16 -24.77
N VAL A 281 3.09 -25.82 -25.80
CA VAL A 281 3.72 -25.13 -26.94
C VAL A 281 2.71 -24.24 -27.66
N VAL A 282 1.51 -24.76 -27.93
CA VAL A 282 0.43 -24.00 -28.60
C VAL A 282 -0.02 -22.81 -27.75
N TRP A 283 -0.07 -22.97 -26.43
CA TRP A 283 -0.45 -21.91 -25.50
C TRP A 283 0.55 -20.75 -25.51
N ASP A 284 1.85 -21.05 -25.42
CA ASP A 284 2.90 -20.03 -25.37
C ASP A 284 2.98 -19.25 -26.69
N GLU A 285 2.74 -19.92 -27.83
CA GLU A 285 2.65 -19.25 -29.14
C GLU A 285 1.48 -18.26 -29.22
N SER A 286 0.33 -18.59 -28.63
CA SER A 286 -0.84 -17.69 -28.60
C SER A 286 -0.59 -16.42 -27.78
N LYS A 287 0.12 -16.54 -26.65
CA LYS A 287 0.46 -15.39 -25.79
C LYS A 287 1.54 -14.51 -26.40
N GLY A 288 2.56 -15.09 -27.03
CA GLY A 288 3.65 -14.32 -27.66
C GLY A 288 3.17 -13.35 -28.74
N GLY A 289 2.07 -13.67 -29.43
CA GLY A 289 1.46 -12.78 -30.43
C GLY A 289 0.86 -11.48 -29.88
N ARG A 290 0.50 -11.42 -28.59
CA ARG A 290 -0.14 -10.22 -28.00
C ARG A 290 0.85 -9.16 -27.51
N GLN A 291 2.11 -9.52 -27.23
CA GLN A 291 3.12 -8.53 -26.81
C GLN A 291 3.73 -7.73 -27.98
N ALA A 292 3.49 -8.16 -29.23
CA ALA A 292 4.05 -7.54 -30.42
C ALA A 292 3.07 -6.61 -31.19
N ALA A 293 1.85 -6.44 -30.68
CA ALA A 293 0.79 -5.61 -31.27
C ALA A 293 0.37 -4.49 -30.31
#